data_AF-A0A1G7SXD2-F1
#
_entry.id   AF-A0A1G7SXD2-F1
#
_cell.length_a   1.000
_cell.length_b   1.000
_cell.length_c   1.000
_cell.angle_alpha   90.00
_cell.angle_beta   90.00
_cell.angle_gamma   90.00
#
_symmetry.space_group_name_H-M   'P 1'
#
loop_
_entity.id
_entity.type
_entity.pdbx_description
1 polymer ?
#
loop_
_entity_poly.entity_id
_entity_poly.type
_entity_poly.pdbx_seq_one_letter_code
_entity_poly.pdbx_strand_id
1 'polypeptide(L)'
;MKPSTTISASEEAICLNYGRNVKELLSQSTASEWIEDLWIIYSDHMAFQKEAGCNPRIGEIFLSFRELVFFFQKLEMGRKEEGRMD
;
A
#
# COMPACT_ATOMS: atom_id res chain seq x y z
N MET A 1 1.66 -32.76 9.25
CA MET A 1 1.43 -31.65 10.20
C MET A 1 2.12 -30.41 9.65
N LYS A 2 1.37 -29.37 9.27
CA LYS A 2 1.98 -28.07 8.95
C LYS A 2 2.45 -27.46 10.28
N PRO A 3 3.68 -26.94 10.39
CA PRO A 3 4.11 -26.27 11.61
C PRO A 3 3.19 -25.07 11.84
N SER A 4 2.52 -25.06 12.98
CA SER A 4 1.81 -23.88 13.47
C SER A 4 2.89 -22.88 13.85
N THR A 5 3.10 -21.86 13.03
CA THR A 5 4.05 -20.79 13.35
C THR A 5 3.49 -20.03 14.55
N THR A 6 4.03 -20.29 15.74
CA THR A 6 3.70 -19.55 16.94
C THR A 6 4.28 -18.15 16.81
N ILE A 7 3.44 -17.18 16.46
CA ILE A 7 3.79 -15.75 16.47
C ILE A 7 3.94 -15.34 17.93
N SER A 8 5.02 -14.65 18.27
CA SER A 8 5.21 -14.14 19.64
C SER A 8 4.16 -13.07 19.97
N ALA A 9 3.78 -12.93 21.23
CA ALA A 9 2.82 -11.89 21.65
C ALA A 9 3.26 -10.46 21.26
N SER A 10 4.57 -10.22 21.20
CA SER A 10 5.12 -8.95 20.72
C SER A 10 4.91 -8.73 19.21
N GLU A 11 5.08 -9.77 18.39
CA GLU A 11 4.84 -9.68 16.95
C GLU A 11 3.34 -9.50 16.64
N GLU A 12 2.47 -10.16 17.41
CA GLU A 12 1.02 -9.97 17.31
C GLU A 12 0.63 -8.52 17.64
N ALA A 13 1.19 -7.95 18.72
CA ALA A 13 0.95 -6.57 19.10
C ALA A 13 1.41 -5.57 18.01
N ILE A 14 2.55 -5.84 17.36
CA ILE A 14 3.06 -5.03 16.24
C ILE A 14 2.10 -5.11 15.04
N CYS A 15 1.67 -6.31 14.65
CA CYS A 15 0.71 -6.50 13.57
C CYS A 15 -0.62 -5.78 13.84
N LEU A 16 -1.14 -5.87 15.07
CA LEU A 16 -2.34 -5.15 15.49
C LEU A 16 -2.15 -3.63 15.41
N ASN A 17 -0.97 -3.12 15.78
CA ASN A 17 -0.66 -1.71 15.66
C ASN A 17 -0.66 -1.26 14.19
N TYR A 18 -0.02 -2.01 13.29
CA TYR A 18 -0.05 -1.71 11.85
C TYR A 18 -1.48 -1.74 11.30
N GLY A 19 -2.26 -2.77 11.65
CA GLY A 19 -3.66 -2.87 11.22
C GLY A 19 -4.52 -1.68 11.67
N ARG A 20 -4.30 -1.18 12.90
CA ARG A 20 -4.99 0.02 13.42
C ARG A 20 -4.64 1.27 12.62
N ASN A 21 -3.36 1.50 12.35
CA ASN A 21 -2.92 2.66 11.58
C ASN A 21 -3.45 2.63 10.14
N VAL A 22 -3.43 1.46 9.49
CA VAL A 22 -4.00 1.29 8.13
C VAL A 22 -5.52 1.51 8.15
N LYS A 23 -6.23 1.00 9.17
CA LYS A 23 -7.66 1.23 9.32
C LYS A 23 -7.99 2.72 9.51
N GLU A 24 -7.20 3.43 10.31
CA GLU A 24 -7.36 4.87 10.51
C GLU A 24 -7.10 5.65 9.23
N LEU A 25 -6.03 5.31 8.50
CA LEU A 25 -5.72 5.88 7.18
C LEU A 25 -6.92 5.74 6.22
N LEU A 26 -7.48 4.53 6.15
CA LEU A 26 -8.63 4.20 5.29
C LEU A 26 -9.99 4.65 5.86
N SER A 27 -10.02 5.35 6.99
CA SER A 27 -11.23 6.00 7.49
C SER A 27 -11.45 7.39 6.89
N GLN A 28 -10.37 8.00 6.38
CA GLN A 28 -10.36 9.34 5.80
C GLN A 28 -10.40 9.33 4.27
N SER A 29 -10.02 8.22 3.65
CA SER A 29 -10.11 7.96 2.22
C SER A 29 -10.20 6.45 1.95
N THR A 30 -10.43 6.08 0.70
CA THR A 30 -10.51 4.69 0.24
C THR A 30 -9.20 4.23 -0.37
N ALA A 31 -9.01 2.92 -0.46
CA ALA A 31 -7.85 2.35 -1.13
C ALA A 31 -7.84 2.69 -2.63
N SER A 32 -9.00 2.79 -3.30
CA SER A 32 -9.11 3.30 -4.68
C SER A 32 -8.60 4.74 -4.80
N GLU A 33 -9.03 5.64 -3.90
CA GLU A 33 -8.57 7.04 -3.91
C GLU A 33 -7.05 7.12 -3.69
N TRP A 34 -6.49 6.33 -2.76
CA TRP A 34 -5.03 6.23 -2.60
C TRP A 34 -4.31 5.77 -3.88
N ILE A 35 -4.87 4.80 -4.61
CA ILE A 35 -4.27 4.34 -5.87
C ILE A 35 -4.28 5.46 -6.90
N GLU A 36 -5.41 6.17 -7.06
CA GLU A 36 -5.55 7.29 -7.99
C GLU A 36 -4.57 8.42 -7.64
N ASP A 37 -4.52 8.83 -6.38
CA ASP A 37 -3.62 9.89 -5.90
C ASP A 37 -2.15 9.52 -6.11
N LEU A 38 -1.76 8.25 -5.84
CA LEU A 38 -0.40 7.78 -6.08
C LEU A 38 -0.03 7.86 -7.57
N TRP A 39 -0.96 7.54 -8.48
CA TRP A 39 -0.73 7.68 -9.92
C TRP A 39 -0.57 9.14 -10.34
N ILE A 40 -1.37 10.05 -9.78
CA ILE A 40 -1.24 11.50 -10.02
C ILE A 40 0.15 11.97 -9.58
N ILE A 41 0.53 11.69 -8.33
CA ILE A 41 1.83 12.09 -7.76
C ILE A 41 2.99 11.56 -8.60
N TYR A 42 2.96 10.27 -8.97
CA TYR A 42 4.02 9.66 -9.75
C TYR A 42 4.08 10.24 -11.17
N SER A 43 2.94 10.44 -11.82
CA SER A 43 2.89 10.97 -13.20
C SER A 43 3.40 12.41 -13.27
N ASP A 44 2.99 13.25 -12.33
CA ASP A 44 3.46 14.64 -12.24
C ASP A 44 4.96 14.69 -11.93
N HIS A 45 5.44 13.83 -11.03
CA HIS A 45 6.87 13.69 -10.78
C HIS A 45 7.62 13.29 -12.05
N MET A 46 7.15 12.29 -12.81
CA MET A 46 7.78 11.86 -14.05
C MET A 46 7.77 12.95 -15.14
N ALA A 47 6.69 13.72 -15.24
CA ALA A 47 6.60 14.86 -16.14
C ALA A 47 7.66 15.91 -15.81
N PHE A 48 7.82 16.25 -14.53
CA PHE A 48 8.87 17.17 -14.07
C PHE A 48 10.28 16.63 -14.32
N GLN A 49 10.54 15.34 -14.04
CA GLN A 49 11.87 14.75 -14.26
C GLN A 49 12.29 14.80 -15.73
N LYS A 50 11.34 14.69 -16.67
CA LYS A 50 11.62 14.84 -18.10
C LYS A 50 12.19 16.22 -18.44
N GLU A 51 11.80 17.26 -17.68
CA GLU A 51 12.26 18.64 -17.86
C GLU A 51 13.55 18.93 -17.07
N ALA A 52 13.68 18.36 -15.87
CA ALA A 52 14.79 18.62 -14.95
C ALA A 52 16.08 17.81 -15.26
N GLY A 53 15.99 16.74 -16.06
CA GLY A 53 17.12 15.89 -16.44
C GLY A 53 17.17 14.55 -15.70
N CYS A 54 18.34 13.89 -15.68
CA CYS A 54 18.47 12.53 -15.17
C CYS A 54 18.43 12.47 -13.63
N ASN A 55 17.37 11.90 -13.05
CA ASN A 55 17.35 11.49 -11.65
C ASN A 55 17.87 10.04 -11.52
N PRO A 56 19.03 9.83 -10.88
CA PRO A 56 19.62 8.49 -10.76
C PRO A 56 18.77 7.54 -9.91
N ARG A 57 17.84 8.06 -9.10
CA ARG A 57 16.97 7.28 -8.21
C ARG A 57 15.61 6.92 -8.82
N ILE A 58 15.41 7.18 -10.11
CA ILE A 58 14.09 7.06 -10.73
C ILE A 58 13.56 5.62 -10.70
N GLY A 59 14.46 4.63 -10.80
CA GLY A 59 14.12 3.22 -10.70
C GLY A 59 13.61 2.85 -9.30
N GLU A 60 14.30 3.30 -8.26
CA GLU A 60 13.92 3.05 -6.87
C GLU A 60 12.60 3.74 -6.51
N ILE A 61 12.39 4.97 -7.00
CA ILE A 61 11.13 5.70 -6.81
C ILE A 61 9.97 4.94 -7.46
N PHE A 62 10.16 4.43 -8.68
CA PHE A 62 9.15 3.60 -9.35
C PHE A 62 8.83 2.33 -8.55
N LEU A 63 9.84 1.66 -7.98
CA LEU A 63 9.63 0.46 -7.18
C LEU A 63 8.78 0.74 -5.93
N SER A 64 9.10 1.81 -5.19
CA SER A 64 8.32 2.21 -4.01
C SER A 64 6.88 2.58 -4.37
N PHE A 65 6.68 3.34 -5.45
CA PHE A 65 5.36 3.66 -5.98
C PHE A 65 4.56 2.39 -6.30
N ARG A 66 5.16 1.46 -7.06
CA ARG A 66 4.52 0.19 -7.47
C ARG A 66 4.12 -0.65 -6.25
N GLU A 67 5.00 -0.75 -5.25
CA GLU A 67 4.73 -1.52 -4.04
C GLU A 67 3.57 -0.95 -3.23
N LEU A 68 3.46 0.38 -3.13
CA LEU A 68 2.33 1.03 -2.46
C LEU A 68 1.01 0.84 -3.24
N VAL A 69 1.03 0.96 -4.57
CA VAL A 69 -0.15 0.68 -5.40
C VAL A 69 -0.63 -0.76 -5.19
N PHE A 70 0.27 -1.74 -5.24
CA PHE A 70 -0.07 -3.14 -5.01
C PHE A 70 -0.57 -3.40 -3.58
N PHE A 71 -0.03 -2.71 -2.59
CA PHE A 71 -0.52 -2.78 -1.22
C PHE A 71 -1.99 -2.36 -1.13
N PHE A 72 -2.36 -1.19 -1.67
CA PHE A 72 -3.74 -0.72 -1.63
C PHE A 72 -4.69 -1.57 -2.48
N GLN A 73 -4.25 -2.07 -3.65
CA GLN A 73 -5.04 -3.01 -4.46
C GLN A 73 -5.36 -4.29 -3.68
N LYS A 74 -4.38 -4.83 -2.93
CA LYS A 74 -4.60 -6.01 -2.09
C LYS A 74 -5.63 -5.75 -0.98
N LEU A 75 -5.61 -4.57 -0.37
CA LEU A 75 -6.59 -4.19 0.65
C LEU A 75 -8.01 -4.10 0.07
N GLU A 76 -8.16 -3.60 -1.16
CA GLU A 76 -9.47 -3.61 -1.85
C GLU A 76 -10.00 -5.02 -2.11
N MET A 77 -9.13 -5.93 -2.56
CA MET A 77 -9.51 -7.30 -2.85
C MET A 77 -9.97 -8.02 -1.58
N GLY A 78 -9.22 -7.88 -0.48
CA GLY A 78 -9.60 -8.46 0.82
C GLY A 78 -10.96 -7.97 1.32
N ARG A 79 -11.27 -6.67 1.14
CA ARG A 79 -12.58 -6.11 1.52
C ARG A 79 -13.74 -6.69 0.69
N LYS A 80 -13.52 -6.95 -0.61
CA LYS A 80 -14.54 -7.50 -1.51
C LYS A 80 -14.86 -8.98 -1.23
N GLU A 81 -13.92 -9.73 -0.68
CA GLU A 81 -14.12 -11.14 -0.31
C GLU A 81 -14.95 -11.28 0.97
N GLU A 82 -14.78 -10.40 1.95
CA GLU A 82 -15.53 -10.43 3.21
C GLU A 82 -17.02 -10.07 3.04
N GLY A 83 -17.35 -9.14 2.15
CA GLY A 83 -18.75 -8.77 1.83
C GLY A 83 -19.51 -9.73 0.91
N ARG A 84 -18.92 -10.88 0.53
CA ARG A 84 -19.55 -11.90 -0.33
C ARG A 84 -19.93 -13.18 0.43
N MET A 85 -19.59 -13.26 1.72
CA MET A 85 -19.97 -14.38 2.59
C MET A 85 -21.31 -14.19 3.31
N ASP A 86 -22.00 -13.08 3.04
CA ASP A 86 -23.34 -12.75 3.55
C ASP A 86 -24.44 -13.08 2.51
#